data_AF-A0A527ZHL7-F1
#
_entry.id   AF-A0A527ZHL7-F1
#
_cell.length_a   1.000
_cell.length_b   1.000
_cell.length_c   1.000
_cell.angle_alpha   90.00
_cell.angle_beta   90.00
_cell.angle_gamma   90.00
#
_symmetry.space_group_name_H-M   'P 1'
#
loop_
_entity.id
_entity.type
_entity.pdbx_description
1 polymer ?
#
loop_
_entity_poly.entity_id
_entity_poly.type
_entity_poly.pdbx_seq_one_letter_code
_entity_poly.pdbx_strand_id
1 'polypeptide(L)' 'LPNLVNVTLISEALNQNVRLRISANALRSVEHRGGLDAFLAKADAKELSQRARLLKKQIAKKLAEQPAA' A
#
# COMPACT_ATOMS: atom_id res chain seq x y z
N LEU A 1 -12.28 18.37 -8.58
CA LEU A 1 -11.52 17.34 -9.31
C LEU A 1 -10.50 16.71 -8.37
N PRO A 2 -10.52 15.39 -8.12
CA PRO A 2 -9.51 14.76 -7.29
C PRO A 2 -8.14 14.89 -7.98
N ASN A 3 -7.19 15.56 -7.33
CA ASN A 3 -5.85 15.69 -7.85
C ASN A 3 -5.13 14.34 -7.73
N LEU A 4 -5.09 13.60 -8.84
CA LEU A 4 -4.47 12.29 -8.94
C LEU A 4 -2.98 12.47 -9.26
N VAL A 5 -2.14 11.97 -8.36
CA VAL A 5 -0.68 12.02 -8.46
C VAL A 5 -0.12 10.62 -8.67
N ASN A 6 0.91 10.55 -9.50
CA ASN A 6 1.65 9.32 -9.73
C ASN A 6 2.81 9.29 -8.74
N VAL A 7 2.79 8.32 -7.82
CA VAL A 7 3.82 8.15 -6.80
C VAL A 7 4.42 6.76 -6.89
N THR A 8 5.68 6.66 -6.52
CA THR A 8 6.37 5.38 -6.35
C THR A 8 6.56 5.16 -4.86
N LEU A 9 5.95 4.12 -4.32
CA LEU A 9 6.03 3.75 -2.92
C LEU A 9 6.83 2.46 -2.81
N ILE A 10 7.69 2.36 -1.80
CA ILE A 10 8.44 1.15 -1.52
C ILE A 10 7.61 0.31 -0.55
N SER A 11 7.41 -0.96 -0.85
CA SER A 11 6.88 -1.95 0.08
C SER A 11 8.05 -2.66 0.74
N GLU A 12 8.16 -2.55 2.06
CA GLU A 12 9.21 -3.21 2.84
C GLU A 12 8.95 -4.72 2.91
N ALA A 13 7.69 -5.12 3.08
CA ALA A 13 7.30 -6.54 3.13
C ALA A 13 7.58 -7.30 1.82
N LEU A 14 7.53 -6.60 0.68
CA LEU A 14 7.84 -7.18 -0.63
C LEU A 14 9.26 -6.84 -1.12
N ASN A 15 9.94 -5.89 -0.46
CA ASN A 15 11.19 -5.27 -0.91
C ASN A 15 11.13 -4.81 -2.38
N GLN A 16 9.99 -4.21 -2.77
CA GLN A 16 9.69 -3.84 -4.15
C GLN A 16 9.10 -2.43 -4.27
N ASN A 17 9.43 -1.77 -5.37
CA ASN A 17 8.88 -0.44 -5.71
C ASN A 17 7.55 -0.60 -6.44
N VAL A 18 6.49 -0.09 -5.84
CA VAL A 18 5.14 -0.11 -6.40
C VAL A 18 4.77 1.28 -6.89
N ARG A 19 4.54 1.41 -8.20
CA ARG A 19 4.03 2.65 -8.79
C ARG A 19 2.50 2.66 -8.74
N LEU A 20 1.92 3.66 -8.08
CA LEU A 20 0.48 3.82 -7.94
C LEU A 20 0.05 5.24 -8.34
N ARG A 21 -1.15 5.34 -8.92
CA ARG A 21 -1.81 6.62 -9.16
C ARG A 21 -2.90 6.79 -8.11
N ILE A 22 -2.68 7.70 -7.17
CA ILE A 22 -3.54 7.91 -6.00
C ILE A 22 -3.88 9.39 -5.84
N SER A 23 -4.91 9.71 -5.07
CA SER A 23 -5.21 11.10 -4.72
C SER A 23 -4.20 11.64 -3.69
N ALA A 24 -4.04 12.96 -3.65
CA ALA A 24 -3.20 13.61 -2.63
C ALA A 24 -3.61 13.25 -1.18
N ASN A 25 -4.90 13.00 -0.92
CA ASN A 25 -5.39 12.58 0.40
C ASN A 25 -4.93 11.15 0.76
N ALA A 26 -4.91 10.25 -0.22
CA ALA A 26 -4.40 8.89 -0.04
C ALA A 26 -2.89 8.92 0.21
N LEU A 27 -2.14 9.77 -0.49
CA LEU A 27 -0.70 9.95 -0.25
C LEU A 27 -0.42 10.37 1.20
N ARG A 28 -1.11 11.41 1.68
CA ARG A 28 -0.99 11.87 3.07
C ARG A 28 -1.35 10.78 4.08
N SER A 29 -2.34 9.95 3.76
CA SER A 29 -2.75 8.82 4.61
C SER A 29 -1.68 7.72 4.67
N VAL A 30 -1.00 7.46 3.56
CA VAL A 30 0.12 6.50 3.51
C VAL A 30 1.29 7.01 4.36
N GLU A 31 1.65 8.29 4.22
CA GLU A 31 2.72 8.92 5.01
C GLU A 31 2.37 8.93 6.51
N HIS A 32 1.15 9.30 6.87
CA HIS A 32 0.72 9.33 8.26
C HIS A 32 0.65 7.94 8.90
N ARG A 33 0.37 6.89 8.10
CA ARG A 33 0.39 5.50 8.58
C ARG A 33 1.79 4.90 8.61
N GLY A 34 2.81 5.61 8.13
CA GLY A 34 4.20 5.17 8.15
C GLY A 34 4.57 4.19 7.04
N GLY A 35 3.85 4.18 5.92
CA GLY A 35 4.23 3.37 4.75
C GLY A 35 3.07 2.71 4.01
N LEU A 36 3.40 2.12 2.84
CA LEU A 36 2.42 1.46 1.98
C LEU A 36 1.85 0.20 2.64
N ASP A 37 2.69 -0.62 3.26
CA ASP A 37 2.29 -1.89 3.87
C ASP A 37 1.35 -1.66 5.06
N ALA A 38 1.70 -0.74 5.96
CA ALA A 38 0.87 -0.34 7.09
C ALA A 38 -0.47 0.26 6.63
N PHE A 39 -0.45 1.06 5.56
CA PHE A 39 -1.67 1.58 4.95
C PHE A 39 -2.55 0.45 4.42
N LEU A 40 -1.99 -0.46 3.60
CA LEU A 40 -2.73 -1.55 2.97
C LEU A 40 -3.26 -2.56 3.99
N ALA A 41 -2.54 -2.82 5.08
CA ALA A 41 -2.99 -3.67 6.17
C ALA A 41 -4.30 -3.16 6.78
N LYS A 42 -4.38 -1.85 7.08
CA LYS A 42 -5.55 -1.19 7.70
C LYS A 42 -6.62 -0.71 6.70
N ALA A 43 -6.27 -0.55 5.42
CA ALA A 43 -7.20 -0.03 4.41
C ALA A 43 -8.27 -1.06 4.02
N ASP A 44 -9.47 -0.57 3.75
CA ASP A 44 -10.62 -1.39 3.39
C ASP A 44 -10.57 -1.88 1.94
N ALA A 45 -10.93 -3.13 1.70
CA ALA A 45 -10.86 -3.72 0.36
C ALA A 45 -11.79 -3.03 -0.66
N LYS A 46 -12.86 -2.40 -0.18
CA LYS A 46 -13.83 -1.65 -1.01
C LYS A 46 -13.26 -0.34 -1.54
N GLU A 47 -12.38 0.30 -0.78
CA GLU A 47 -11.73 1.57 -1.17
C GLU A 47 -10.43 1.34 -1.97
N LEU A 48 -9.95 0.09 -1.98
CA LEU A 48 -8.75 -0.31 -2.70
C LEU A 48 -9.07 -0.68 -4.14
N SER A 49 -8.29 -0.11 -5.07
CA SER A 49 -8.24 -0.56 -6.46
C SER A 49 -7.84 -2.03 -6.56
N GLN A 50 -8.20 -2.71 -7.65
CA GLN A 50 -7.87 -4.14 -7.84
C GLN A 50 -6.38 -4.44 -7.62
N ARG A 51 -5.47 -3.60 -8.15
CA ARG A 51 -4.03 -3.75 -7.93
C ARG A 51 -3.65 -3.65 -6.45
N ALA A 52 -4.24 -2.71 -5.72
CA ALA A 52 -3.96 -2.50 -4.31
C ALA A 52 -4.51 -3.65 -3.44
N ARG A 53 -5.66 -4.25 -3.82
CA ARG A 53 -6.16 -5.48 -3.20
C ARG A 53 -5.24 -6.68 -3.42
N LEU A 54 -4.69 -6.83 -4.62
CA LEU A 54 -3.70 -7.88 -4.91
C LEU A 54 -2.43 -7.70 -4.09
N LEU A 55 -1.92 -6.47 -4.02
CA LEU A 55 -0.76 -6.13 -3.18
C LEU A 55 -1.04 -6.41 -1.71
N LYS A 56 -2.20 -6.00 -1.19
CA LYS A 56 -2.61 -6.31 0.19
C LYS A 56 -2.54 -7.81 0.49
N LYS A 57 -3.05 -8.65 -0.43
CA LYS A 57 -2.96 -10.12 -0.26
C LYS A 57 -1.52 -10.62 -0.30
N GLN A 58 -0.69 -10.11 -1.20
CA GLN A 58 0.73 -10.49 -1.29
C GLN A 58 1.50 -10.08 -0.04
N ILE A 59 1.29 -8.85 0.44
CA ILE A 59 1.88 -8.30 1.67
C ILE A 59 1.42 -9.14 2.86
N ALA A 60 0.12 -9.39 3.03
CA ALA A 60 -0.38 -10.23 4.12
C ALA A 60 0.21 -11.65 4.08
N LYS A 61 0.34 -12.24 2.89
CA LYS A 61 1.00 -13.54 2.73
C LYS A 61 2.47 -13.47 3.11
N LYS A 62 3.20 -12.44 2.67
CA LYS A 62 4.63 -12.26 2.95
C LYS A 62 4.91 -11.93 4.41
N LEU A 63 4.06 -11.14 5.07
CA LEU A 63 4.13 -10.90 6.52
C LEU A 63 3.84 -12.18 7.32
N ALA A 64 2.96 -13.06 6.84
CA ALA A 64 2.75 -14.37 7.46
C ALA A 64 3.94 -15.33 7.20
N GLU A 65 4.61 -15.21 6.06
CA GLU A 65 5.80 -15.99 5.67
C GLU A 65 7.11 -15.44 6.27
N GLN A 66 7.13 -14.18 6.70
CA GLN A 66 8.21 -13.55 7.47
C GLN A 66 7.80 -13.46 8.95
N PRO A 67 7.81 -14.57 9.70
CA PRO A 67 7.96 -14.45 11.13
C PRO A 67 9.35 -13.86 11.38
N ALA A 68 9.39 -12.80 12.17
CA ALA A 68 10.60 -12.15 12.63
C ALA A 68 11.64 -13.19 13.07
N ALA A 69 12.82 -13.11 12.45
CA ALA A 69 14.04 -13.69 12.98
C ALA A 69 14.60 -12.79 14.10
#